data_AF-A0A8S3X9A5-F1
#
_entry.id   AF-A0A8S3X9A5-F1
#
_cell.length_a   1.000
_cell.length_b   1.000
_cell.length_c   1.000
_cell.angle_alpha   90.00
_cell.angle_beta   90.00
_cell.angle_gamma   90.00
#
_symmetry.space_group_name_H-M   'P 1'
#
loop_
_entity.id
_entity.type
_entity.pdbx_description
1 polymer ?
#
loop_
_entity_poly.entity_id
_entity_poly.type
_entity_poly.pdbx_seq_one_letter_code
_entity_poly.pdbx_strand_id
1 'polypeptide(L)'
;MKIALCMLVVAAAVAAAPQREGAAFTREAIKQAQNTFLIPKDAEIQKVQEGIELAAYESIPGNQKIDLRLILGDQVPEEVINNLQSQVDQVGRH
;
A
#
# COMPACT_ATOMS: atom_id res chain seq x y z
N MET A 1 -32.22 -1.58 -27.94
CA MET A 1 -30.83 -2.08 -27.91
C MET A 1 -29.84 -1.07 -27.33
N LYS A 2 -29.83 0.20 -27.76
CA LYS A 2 -28.92 1.25 -27.23
C LYS A 2 -29.10 1.54 -25.73
N ILE A 3 -30.34 1.54 -25.23
CA ILE A 3 -30.65 1.81 -23.81
C ILE A 3 -30.12 0.70 -22.89
N ALA A 4 -30.25 -0.56 -23.30
CA ALA A 4 -29.71 -1.70 -22.56
C ALA A 4 -28.18 -1.66 -22.49
N LEU A 5 -27.53 -1.25 -23.59
CA LEU A 5 -26.08 -1.05 -23.62
C LEU A 5 -25.65 0.09 -22.69
N CYS A 6 -26.39 1.21 -22.66
CA CYS A 6 -26.10 2.31 -21.74
C CYS A 6 -26.22 1.89 -20.26
N MET A 7 -27.27 1.14 -19.88
CA MET A 7 -27.39 0.64 -18.50
C MET A 7 -26.25 -0.28 -18.10
N LEU A 8 -25.80 -1.14 -19.03
CA LEU A 8 -24.71 -2.08 -18.76
C LEU A 8 -23.36 -1.36 -18.58
N VAL A 9 -23.14 -0.28 -19.33
CA VAL A 9 -21.95 0.58 -19.18
C VAL A 9 -21.97 1.32 -17.84
N VAL A 10 -23.13 1.82 -17.40
CA VAL A 10 -23.25 2.47 -16.08
C VAL A 10 -22.99 1.46 -14.96
N ALA A 11 -23.57 0.25 -15.04
CA ALA A 11 -23.34 -0.79 -14.03
C ALA A 11 -21.87 -1.24 -13.96
N ALA A 12 -21.18 -1.36 -15.10
CA ALA A 12 -19.75 -1.66 -15.13
C ALA A 12 -18.91 -0.52 -14.50
N ALA A 13 -19.31 0.75 -14.72
CA ALA A 13 -18.63 1.90 -14.13
C ALA A 13 -18.80 1.98 -12.61
N VAL A 14 -19.94 1.54 -12.04
CA VAL A 14 -20.12 1.50 -10.58
C VAL A 14 -19.32 0.37 -9.93
N ALA A 15 -19.21 -0.78 -10.61
CA ALA A 15 -18.46 -1.93 -10.11
C ALA A 15 -16.93 -1.75 -10.21
N ALA A 16 -16.47 -0.92 -11.15
CA ALA A 16 -15.06 -0.55 -11.29
C ALA A 16 -14.67 0.70 -10.48
N ALA A 17 -15.63 1.35 -9.80
CA ALA A 17 -15.30 2.40 -8.86
C ALA A 17 -14.49 1.79 -7.71
N PRO A 18 -13.38 2.42 -7.29
CA PRO A 18 -12.57 1.93 -6.18
C PRO A 18 -13.48 1.80 -4.95
N GLN A 19 -13.68 0.55 -4.53
CA GLN A 19 -14.48 0.21 -3.37
C GLN A 19 -13.71 0.70 -2.15
N ARG A 20 -14.01 1.93 -1.72
CA ARG A 20 -13.45 2.57 -0.52
C ARG A 20 -13.98 1.88 0.74
N GLU A 21 -13.67 0.60 0.88
CA GLU A 21 -14.02 -0.20 2.05
C GLU A 21 -13.34 0.38 3.31
N GLY A 22 -12.12 0.89 3.21
CA GLY A 22 -11.40 1.50 4.34
C GLY A 22 -12.10 2.74 4.93
N ALA A 23 -12.74 3.56 4.09
CA ALA A 23 -13.43 4.77 4.53
C ALA A 23 -14.73 4.48 5.31
N ALA A 24 -15.39 3.34 5.03
CA ALA A 24 -16.62 2.95 5.71
C ALA A 24 -16.37 2.52 7.17
N PHE A 25 -15.27 1.80 7.42
CA PHE A 25 -14.95 1.24 8.74
C PHE A 25 -14.41 2.26 9.75
N THR A 26 -14.06 3.48 9.32
CA THR A 26 -13.45 4.47 10.20
C THR A 26 -14.43 4.97 11.29
N ARG A 27 -15.71 5.17 10.95
CA ARG A 27 -16.73 5.64 11.92
C ARG A 27 -17.16 4.55 12.90
N GLU A 28 -17.19 3.32 12.44
CA GLU A 28 -17.59 2.16 13.24
C GLU A 28 -16.47 1.73 14.18
N ALA A 29 -15.21 1.75 13.70
CA ALA A 29 -14.02 1.52 14.53
C ALA A 29 -13.88 2.57 15.64
N ILE A 30 -14.17 3.86 15.37
CA ILE A 30 -14.17 4.90 16.41
C ILE A 30 -15.23 4.61 17.47
N LYS A 31 -16.46 4.27 17.06
CA LYS A 31 -17.54 3.90 18.01
C LYS A 31 -17.19 2.66 18.83
N GLN A 32 -16.59 1.66 18.20
CA GLN A 32 -16.13 0.45 18.88
C GLN A 32 -15.04 0.78 19.90
N ALA A 33 -14.04 1.59 19.54
CA ALA A 33 -12.97 2.02 20.43
C ALA A 33 -13.49 2.85 21.62
N GLN A 34 -14.50 3.69 21.42
CA GLN A 34 -15.19 4.41 22.51
C GLN A 34 -15.95 3.46 23.44
N ASN A 35 -16.60 2.43 22.91
CA ASN A 35 -17.31 1.41 23.72
C ASN A 35 -16.33 0.52 24.51
N THR A 36 -15.13 0.29 23.98
CA THR A 36 -14.05 -0.44 24.67
C THR A 36 -13.21 0.47 25.58
N PHE A 37 -13.61 1.72 25.80
CA PHE A 37 -12.89 2.73 26.60
C PHE A 37 -11.46 3.03 26.14
N LEU A 38 -11.10 2.66 24.91
CA LEU A 38 -9.79 2.98 24.30
C LEU A 38 -9.70 4.45 23.88
N ILE A 39 -10.85 5.09 23.66
CA ILE A 39 -10.96 6.53 23.37
C ILE A 39 -11.96 7.13 24.36
N PRO A 40 -11.59 8.18 25.12
CA PRO A 40 -12.53 8.90 25.98
C PRO A 40 -13.69 9.47 25.17
N LYS A 41 -14.92 9.39 25.70
CA LYS A 41 -16.14 9.84 25.02
C LYS A 41 -16.14 11.33 24.66
N ASP A 42 -15.33 12.10 25.38
CA ASP A 42 -15.24 13.56 25.26
C ASP A 42 -14.05 14.01 24.39
N ALA A 43 -13.36 13.07 23.72
CA ALA A 43 -12.24 13.38 22.86
C ALA A 43 -12.71 13.93 21.51
N GLU A 44 -12.44 15.21 21.23
CA GLU A 44 -12.61 15.79 19.90
C GLU A 44 -11.52 15.28 18.95
N ILE A 45 -11.91 14.44 17.99
CA ILE A 45 -10.97 13.92 17.00
C ILE A 45 -10.78 14.97 15.89
N GLN A 46 -9.74 15.79 16.02
CA GLN A 46 -9.51 16.95 15.16
C GLN A 46 -9.10 16.61 13.72
N LYS A 47 -8.44 15.45 13.51
CA LYS A 47 -7.91 15.05 12.20
C LYS A 47 -7.99 13.53 12.02
N VAL A 48 -9.18 13.01 11.73
CA VAL A 48 -9.30 11.67 11.16
C VAL A 48 -8.77 11.75 9.73
N GLN A 49 -7.49 11.44 9.55
CA GLN A 49 -6.93 11.22 8.21
C GLN A 49 -7.27 9.80 7.81
N GLU A 50 -7.94 9.64 6.67
CA GLU A 50 -8.08 8.34 6.02
C GLU A 50 -6.68 7.75 5.89
N GLY A 51 -6.41 6.66 6.62
CA GLY A 51 -5.13 5.98 6.53
C GLY A 51 -4.92 5.55 5.08
N ILE A 52 -3.68 5.62 4.61
CA ILE A 52 -3.32 5.06 3.30
C ILE A 52 -3.75 3.59 3.33
N GLU A 53 -4.62 3.19 2.40
CA GLU A 53 -5.00 1.80 2.24
C GLU A 53 -3.72 1.00 1.90
N LEU A 54 -3.12 0.39 2.92
CA LEU A 54 -1.90 -0.42 2.81
C LEU A 54 -2.10 -1.71 2.00
N ALA A 55 -3.29 -1.92 1.43
CA ALA A 55 -3.61 -3.06 0.57
C ALA A 55 -2.89 -3.01 -0.80
N ALA A 56 -2.26 -1.89 -1.17
CA ALA A 56 -1.64 -1.74 -2.50
C ALA A 56 -0.23 -2.34 -2.63
N TYR A 57 0.39 -2.84 -1.56
CA TYR A 57 1.76 -3.39 -1.61
C TYR A 57 1.93 -4.69 -0.79
N GLU A 58 0.99 -5.63 -0.88
CA GLU A 58 1.17 -6.99 -0.34
C GLU A 58 2.15 -7.86 -1.16
N SER A 59 2.67 -7.33 -2.25
CA SER A 59 3.68 -7.99 -3.07
C SER A 59 4.79 -6.99 -3.39
N ILE A 60 5.64 -6.70 -2.40
CA ILE A 60 7.01 -6.29 -2.72
C ILE A 60 7.63 -7.49 -3.41
N PRO A 61 7.95 -7.42 -4.72
CA PRO A 61 8.51 -8.56 -5.42
C PRO A 61 9.84 -8.91 -4.76
N GLY A 62 9.93 -10.09 -4.14
CA GLY A 62 11.20 -10.57 -3.54
C GLY A 62 12.32 -10.77 -4.57
N ASN A 63 12.01 -10.61 -5.86
CA ASN A 63 12.95 -10.64 -6.97
C ASN A 63 13.39 -9.23 -7.43
N GLN A 64 13.08 -8.16 -6.69
CA GLN A 64 13.57 -6.83 -7.02
C GLN A 64 15.10 -6.82 -6.87
N LYS A 65 15.80 -6.72 -8.01
CA LYS A 65 17.26 -6.58 -8.02
C LYS A 65 17.65 -5.24 -7.41
N ILE A 66 18.55 -5.31 -6.44
CA ILE A 66 19.16 -4.14 -5.81
C ILE A 66 20.36 -3.73 -6.67
N ASP A 67 20.40 -2.50 -7.17
CA ASP A 67 21.59 -1.95 -7.84
C ASP A 67 22.47 -1.24 -6.79
N LEU A 68 23.54 -1.89 -6.35
CA LEU A 68 24.44 -1.34 -5.33
C LEU A 68 25.23 -0.14 -5.84
N ARG A 69 25.40 0.02 -7.16
CA ARG A 69 26.12 1.16 -7.73
C ARG A 69 25.33 2.45 -7.56
N LEU A 70 24.00 2.37 -7.68
CA LEU A 70 23.11 3.52 -7.45
C LEU A 70 23.09 3.96 -5.98
N ILE A 71 23.28 3.00 -5.06
CA ILE A 71 23.18 3.23 -3.61
C ILE A 71 24.52 3.69 -3.02
N LEU A 72 25.62 3.04 -3.42
CA LEU A 72 26.95 3.27 -2.85
C LEU A 72 27.72 4.38 -3.60
N GLY A 73 27.38 4.65 -4.86
CA GLY A 73 27.97 5.72 -5.66
C GLY A 73 29.50 5.73 -5.67
N ASP A 74 30.08 6.92 -5.83
CA ASP A 74 31.54 7.11 -5.98
C ASP A 74 32.33 6.92 -4.67
N GLN A 75 31.66 6.63 -3.56
CA GLN A 75 32.30 6.44 -2.25
C GLN A 75 32.99 5.09 -2.13
N VAL A 76 32.65 4.15 -3.01
CA VAL A 76 33.15 2.78 -3.00
C VAL A 76 33.73 2.45 -4.38
N PRO A 77 34.96 1.91 -4.47
CA PRO A 77 35.55 1.52 -5.74
C PRO A 77 34.69 0.50 -6.50
N GLU A 78 34.63 0.60 -7.84
CA GLU A 78 33.79 -0.28 -8.66
C GLU A 78 34.09 -1.78 -8.45
N GLU A 79 35.34 -2.14 -8.20
CA GLU A 79 35.73 -3.52 -7.91
C GLU A 79 35.03 -4.06 -6.66
N VAL A 80 34.89 -3.24 -5.62
CA VAL A 80 34.20 -3.61 -4.38
C VAL A 80 32.70 -3.69 -4.62
N ILE A 81 32.13 -2.75 -5.40
CA ILE A 81 30.71 -2.78 -5.77
C ILE A 81 30.37 -4.05 -6.55
N ASN A 82 31.19 -4.45 -7.52
CA ASN A 82 30.97 -5.65 -8.33
C ASN A 82 31.04 -6.94 -7.49
N ASN A 83 31.99 -7.01 -6.57
CA ASN A 83 32.10 -8.15 -5.64
C ASN A 83 30.90 -8.24 -4.70
N LEU A 84 30.45 -7.11 -4.13
CA LEU A 84 29.27 -7.06 -3.27
C LEU A 84 27.99 -7.38 -4.04
N GLN A 85 27.86 -6.89 -5.27
CA GLN A 85 26.69 -7.16 -6.12
C GLN A 85 26.55 -8.65 -6.39
N SER A 86 27.66 -9.34 -6.70
CA SER A 86 27.66 -10.79 -6.89
C SER A 86 27.25 -11.54 -5.62
N GLN A 87 27.64 -11.06 -4.44
CA GLN A 87 27.29 -11.69 -3.16
C GLN A 87 25.81 -11.47 -2.82
N VAL A 88 25.30 -10.26 -3.00
CA VAL A 88 23.90 -9.90 -2.75
C VAL A 88 22.96 -10.64 -3.72
N ASP A 89 23.33 -10.77 -4.99
CA ASP A 89 22.56 -11.52 -6.01
C ASP A 89 22.43 -13.03 -5.71
N GLN A 90 23.22 -13.56 -4.77
CA GLN A 90 23.16 -14.95 -4.30
C GLN A 90 22.30 -15.12 -3.04
N VAL A 91 22.04 -14.03 -2.30
CA VAL A 91 21.18 -14.04 -1.11
C VAL A 91 19.74 -14.33 -1.54
N GLY A 92 19.11 -15.34 -0.94
CA GLY A 92 17.73 -15.74 -1.25
C GLY A 92 17.58 -16.77 -2.38
N ARG A 93 18.68 -17.33 -2.92
CA ARG A 93 18.63 -18.51 -3.82
C ARG A 93 18.63 -19.86 -3.08
N HIS A 94 18.45 -19.86 -1.76
CA HIS A 94 18.32 -21.05 -0.92
C HIS A 94 17.02 -21.01 -0.13
#